data_AF-A0A1B7W458-F1
#
_entry.id   AF-A0A1B7W458-F1
#
_cell.length_a   1.000
_cell.length_b   1.000
_cell.length_c   1.000
_cell.angle_alpha   90.00
_cell.angle_beta   90.00
_cell.angle_gamma   90.00
#
_symmetry.space_group_name_H-M   'P 1'
#
loop_
_entity.id
_entity.type
_entity.pdbx_description
1 polymer ?
#
loop_
_entity_poly.entity_id
_entity_poly.type
_entity_poly.pdbx_seq_one_letter_code
_entity_poly.pdbx_strand_id
1 'polypeptide(L)'
;MSVNINTATNISRSFPVGGSTAGSARTFTINNMQNGGAGITTISVTPVTGVGDTPGAGLTAVSTTRAFNAQVSGFALTAVGTVAINYGLDDNLTTNTALVLAESRIAYSATAPPTSFSSLRAAANTVAGSVTSDAPVTTTLGFFNLGLSTGTTTVVYTGPNNGSWNTPTNWDGGALPTASNDVRIDGNLTVNIPSGSTANARSLIVNRGSTLNDSASTFTVDSNLIVNGTLNIRAGNMLVG
;
A
#
# COMPACT_ATOMS: atom_id res chain seq x y z
N MET A 1 -3.19 -14.96 -14.62
CA MET A 1 -2.99 -16.42 -14.36
C MET A 1 -4.17 -16.92 -13.53
N SER A 2 -4.56 -18.20 -13.60
CA SER A 2 -5.76 -18.68 -12.89
C SER A 2 -5.68 -20.14 -12.44
N VAL A 3 -6.52 -20.51 -11.49
CA VAL A 3 -6.75 -21.89 -11.04
C VAL A 3 -8.25 -22.18 -10.93
N ASN A 4 -8.65 -23.37 -11.34
CA ASN A 4 -10.03 -23.84 -11.27
C ASN A 4 -10.23 -24.77 -10.07
N ILE A 5 -11.33 -24.61 -9.35
CA ILE A 5 -11.80 -25.47 -8.26
C ILE A 5 -13.13 -26.06 -8.68
N ASN A 6 -13.28 -27.37 -8.55
CA ASN A 6 -14.49 -28.12 -8.92
C ASN A 6 -14.60 -29.39 -8.07
N THR A 7 -14.51 -29.23 -6.75
CA THR A 7 -14.41 -30.36 -5.83
C THR A 7 -15.16 -30.08 -4.53
N ALA A 8 -15.67 -31.17 -3.93
CA ALA A 8 -16.31 -31.19 -2.61
C ALA A 8 -15.32 -31.46 -1.46
N THR A 9 -14.03 -31.50 -1.77
CA THR A 9 -12.94 -31.65 -0.80
C THR A 9 -12.06 -30.42 -0.79
N ASN A 10 -11.58 -30.05 0.39
CA ASN A 10 -10.63 -28.93 0.53
C ASN A 10 -9.36 -29.22 -0.27
N ILE A 11 -8.93 -28.24 -1.06
CA ILE A 11 -7.68 -28.33 -1.84
C ILE A 11 -6.75 -27.17 -1.52
N SER A 12 -5.46 -27.43 -1.74
CA SER A 12 -4.43 -26.42 -1.82
C SER A 12 -3.75 -26.52 -3.18
N ARG A 13 -3.54 -25.38 -3.83
CA ARG A 13 -2.92 -25.32 -5.15
C ARG A 13 -2.07 -24.07 -5.28
N SER A 14 -0.98 -24.20 -6.01
CA SER A 14 -0.06 -23.10 -6.30
C SER A 14 0.04 -22.89 -7.80
N PHE A 15 0.13 -21.64 -8.23
CA PHE A 15 0.30 -21.27 -9.63
C PHE A 15 1.12 -19.97 -9.76
N PRO A 16 1.90 -19.81 -10.84
CA PRO A 16 2.70 -18.61 -11.06
C PRO A 16 1.80 -17.39 -11.33
N VAL A 17 2.21 -16.21 -10.87
CA VAL A 17 1.56 -14.91 -11.09
C VAL A 17 2.62 -13.82 -11.34
N GLY A 18 2.44 -13.05 -12.42
CA GLY A 18 3.50 -12.19 -12.99
C GLY A 18 4.64 -13.00 -13.59
N GLY A 19 5.47 -12.43 -14.48
CA GLY A 19 6.65 -13.11 -15.00
C GLY A 19 6.39 -14.25 -16.00
N SER A 20 7.13 -14.29 -17.11
CA SER A 20 7.22 -15.49 -17.97
C SER A 20 8.53 -16.28 -17.77
N THR A 21 9.48 -15.76 -16.99
CA THR A 21 10.78 -16.38 -16.69
C THR A 21 10.91 -16.81 -15.22
N ALA A 22 11.69 -17.87 -14.96
CA ALA A 22 11.95 -18.38 -13.62
C ALA A 22 12.66 -17.31 -12.76
N GLY A 23 12.11 -17.02 -11.57
CA GLY A 23 12.54 -15.91 -10.71
C GLY A 23 11.76 -14.61 -10.91
N SER A 24 11.07 -14.45 -12.05
CA SER A 24 10.23 -13.28 -12.36
C SER A 24 8.78 -13.47 -11.90
N ALA A 25 8.33 -14.72 -11.82
CA ALA A 25 7.01 -15.08 -11.31
C ALA A 25 7.00 -15.24 -9.80
N ARG A 26 5.88 -14.82 -9.17
CA ARG A 26 5.56 -15.21 -7.80
C ARG A 26 4.64 -16.42 -7.83
N THR A 27 4.77 -17.27 -6.83
CA THR A 27 3.87 -18.39 -6.59
C THR A 27 2.73 -17.89 -5.74
N PHE A 28 1.54 -17.83 -6.33
CA PHE A 28 0.30 -17.64 -5.59
C PHE A 28 -0.23 -19.00 -5.15
N THR A 29 -0.59 -19.12 -3.89
CA THR A 29 -1.08 -20.36 -3.28
C THR A 29 -2.46 -20.11 -2.69
N ILE A 30 -3.41 -20.97 -3.03
CA ILE A 30 -4.68 -21.12 -2.31
C ILE A 30 -4.54 -22.30 -1.34
N ASN A 31 -5.08 -22.17 -0.13
CA ASN A 31 -5.02 -23.23 0.88
C ASN A 31 -6.41 -23.53 1.42
N ASN A 32 -6.75 -24.81 1.52
CA ASN A 32 -7.98 -25.31 2.14
C ASN A 32 -9.29 -24.71 1.57
N MET A 33 -9.37 -24.55 0.25
CA MET A 33 -10.57 -24.02 -0.43
C MET A 33 -11.35 -25.12 -1.16
N GLN A 34 -12.68 -24.99 -1.23
CA GLN A 34 -13.54 -25.84 -2.06
C GLN A 34 -14.84 -25.12 -2.45
N ASN A 35 -15.54 -25.67 -3.44
CA ASN A 35 -16.83 -25.16 -3.90
C ASN A 35 -17.98 -26.17 -3.72
N GLY A 36 -17.79 -27.20 -2.87
CA GLY A 36 -18.80 -28.21 -2.61
C GLY A 36 -19.06 -29.14 -3.80
N GLY A 37 -18.17 -29.17 -4.80
CA GLY A 37 -18.34 -29.93 -6.05
C GLY A 37 -19.33 -29.29 -7.02
N ALA A 38 -19.79 -28.07 -6.75
CA ALA A 38 -20.72 -27.35 -7.61
C ALA A 38 -19.97 -26.68 -8.76
N GLY A 39 -20.09 -27.18 -9.99
CA GLY A 39 -19.53 -26.56 -11.20
C GLY A 39 -18.07 -26.09 -11.06
N ILE A 40 -17.67 -25.09 -11.85
CA ILE A 40 -16.31 -24.53 -11.82
C ILE A 40 -16.31 -23.18 -11.11
N THR A 41 -15.47 -23.07 -10.09
CA THR A 41 -15.03 -21.80 -9.51
C THR A 41 -13.64 -21.47 -10.06
N THR A 42 -13.46 -20.28 -10.61
CA THR A 42 -12.17 -19.83 -11.14
C THR A 42 -11.62 -18.71 -10.29
N ILE A 43 -10.40 -18.90 -9.79
CA ILE A 43 -9.59 -17.88 -9.12
C ILE A 43 -8.58 -17.35 -10.13
N SER A 44 -8.69 -16.08 -10.49
CA SER A 44 -7.80 -15.40 -11.43
C SER A 44 -6.98 -14.35 -10.69
N VAL A 45 -5.68 -14.30 -10.94
CA VAL A 45 -4.75 -13.32 -10.38
C VAL A 45 -4.06 -12.56 -11.51
N THR A 46 -4.11 -11.24 -11.45
CA THR A 46 -3.56 -10.33 -12.46
C THR A 46 -2.66 -9.30 -11.80
N PRO A 47 -1.41 -9.09 -12.27
CA PRO A 47 -0.58 -7.98 -11.82
C PRO A 47 -1.27 -6.63 -12.12
N VAL A 48 -1.20 -5.69 -11.17
CA VAL A 48 -1.82 -4.34 -11.26
C VAL A 48 -0.76 -3.26 -11.39
N THR A 49 0.34 -3.35 -10.64
CA THR A 49 1.49 -2.42 -10.70
C THR A 49 2.81 -3.18 -10.68
N GLY A 50 3.86 -2.58 -11.25
CA GLY A 50 5.19 -3.19 -11.41
C GLY A 50 5.37 -3.86 -12.77
N VAL A 51 5.25 -3.10 -13.87
CA VAL A 51 5.28 -3.65 -15.24
C VAL A 51 6.70 -4.10 -15.61
N GLY A 52 6.95 -5.41 -15.58
CA GLY A 52 8.16 -6.03 -16.15
C GLY A 52 8.39 -7.47 -15.70
N ASP A 53 8.44 -8.41 -16.65
CA ASP A 53 8.80 -9.82 -16.46
C ASP A 53 10.33 -10.05 -16.51
N THR A 54 11.12 -9.05 -16.12
CA THR A 54 12.59 -9.08 -16.27
C THR A 54 13.26 -9.22 -14.90
N PRO A 55 14.05 -10.26 -14.65
CA PRO A 55 14.92 -10.33 -13.49
C PRO A 55 15.82 -9.08 -13.44
N GLY A 56 15.77 -8.32 -12.35
CA GLY A 56 16.57 -7.10 -12.23
C GLY A 56 16.02 -5.86 -12.94
N ALA A 57 14.81 -5.90 -13.53
CA ALA A 57 14.03 -4.67 -13.65
C ALA A 57 13.57 -4.30 -12.24
N GLY A 58 14.44 -3.57 -11.53
CA GLY A 58 14.11 -3.04 -10.23
C GLY A 58 12.81 -2.24 -10.32
N LEU A 59 12.14 -2.09 -9.18
CA LEU A 59 11.26 -0.96 -8.95
C LEU A 59 12.04 0.30 -9.37
N THR A 60 11.81 0.84 -10.58
CA THR A 60 12.57 2.00 -11.08
C THR A 60 12.27 3.25 -10.26
N ALA A 61 11.26 3.18 -9.40
CA ALA A 61 11.17 3.98 -8.20
C ALA A 61 10.88 3.08 -7.02
N VAL A 62 11.67 3.26 -5.96
CA VAL A 62 11.49 2.72 -4.61
C VAL A 62 10.05 2.95 -4.09
N SER A 63 9.26 3.84 -4.73
CA SER A 63 7.90 4.29 -4.40
C SER A 63 6.75 3.40 -4.88
N THR A 64 7.00 2.23 -5.49
CA THR A 64 5.91 1.39 -6.01
C THR A 64 5.96 -0.02 -5.44
N THR A 65 4.88 -0.45 -4.77
CA THR A 65 4.68 -1.86 -4.40
C THR A 65 4.29 -2.67 -5.63
N ARG A 66 4.68 -3.95 -5.72
CA ARG A 66 4.13 -4.87 -6.72
C ARG A 66 2.74 -5.30 -6.28
N ALA A 67 1.73 -4.90 -7.03
CA ALA A 67 0.34 -5.22 -6.70
C ALA A 67 -0.20 -6.32 -7.62
N PHE A 68 -1.08 -7.15 -7.09
CA PHE A 68 -1.86 -8.15 -7.81
C PHE A 68 -3.34 -8.01 -7.43
N ASN A 69 -4.23 -8.25 -8.35
CA ASN A 69 -5.67 -8.34 -8.14
C ASN A 69 -6.08 -9.79 -8.30
N ALA A 70 -6.64 -10.42 -7.26
CA ALA A 70 -7.24 -11.73 -7.37
C ALA A 70 -8.76 -11.68 -7.30
N GLN A 71 -9.38 -12.31 -8.29
CA GLN A 71 -10.81 -12.34 -8.49
C GLN A 71 -11.31 -13.78 -8.47
N VAL A 72 -12.47 -13.98 -7.84
CA VAL A 72 -13.20 -15.25 -7.87
C VAL A 72 -14.37 -15.08 -8.82
N SER A 73 -14.60 -16.06 -9.68
CA SER A 73 -15.72 -16.09 -10.62
C SER A 73 -16.28 -17.50 -10.74
N GLY A 74 -17.49 -17.63 -11.29
CA GLY A 74 -18.20 -18.90 -11.37
C GLY A 74 -18.93 -19.24 -10.07
N PHE A 75 -18.90 -20.51 -9.68
CA PHE A 75 -19.61 -20.99 -8.49
C PHE A 75 -18.97 -20.45 -7.20
N ALA A 76 -19.78 -20.24 -6.16
CA ALA A 76 -19.30 -19.74 -4.87
C ALA A 76 -18.42 -20.78 -4.16
N LEU A 77 -17.41 -20.31 -3.43
CA LEU A 77 -16.68 -21.15 -2.48
C LEU A 77 -17.58 -21.47 -1.29
N THR A 78 -17.54 -22.73 -0.85
CA THR A 78 -18.31 -23.21 0.32
C THR A 78 -17.43 -23.40 1.54
N ALA A 79 -16.12 -23.62 1.35
CA ALA A 79 -15.12 -23.54 2.41
C ALA A 79 -14.12 -22.42 2.10
N VAL A 80 -13.85 -21.62 3.12
CA VAL A 80 -13.00 -20.44 3.06
C VAL A 80 -11.69 -20.76 3.76
N GLY A 81 -10.58 -20.54 3.05
CA GLY A 81 -9.23 -20.84 3.52
C GLY A 81 -8.30 -19.65 3.33
N THR A 82 -6.99 -19.85 3.42
CA THR A 82 -6.01 -18.76 3.28
C THR A 82 -5.46 -18.69 1.87
N VAL A 83 -4.93 -17.52 1.53
CA VAL A 83 -4.11 -17.32 0.33
C VAL A 83 -2.73 -16.87 0.74
N ALA A 84 -1.73 -17.23 -0.06
CA ALA A 84 -0.37 -16.79 0.13
C ALA A 84 0.30 -16.42 -1.20
N ILE A 85 1.27 -15.53 -1.15
CA ILE A 85 2.13 -15.20 -2.28
C ILE A 85 3.59 -15.20 -1.82
N ASN A 86 4.47 -15.91 -2.51
CA ASN A 86 5.90 -15.85 -2.16
C ASN A 86 6.48 -14.47 -2.54
N TYR A 87 7.64 -14.15 -1.99
CA TYR A 87 8.38 -12.94 -2.33
C TYR A 87 9.85 -13.24 -2.60
N GLY A 88 10.50 -12.35 -3.35
CA GLY A 88 11.90 -12.43 -3.74
C GLY A 88 12.73 -11.27 -3.18
N LEU A 89 14.04 -11.33 -3.41
CA LEU A 89 14.98 -10.25 -3.05
C LEU A 89 14.62 -8.92 -3.74
N ASP A 90 14.04 -9.00 -4.94
CA ASP A 90 13.60 -7.87 -5.76
C ASP A 90 12.31 -7.20 -5.24
N ASP A 91 11.65 -7.78 -4.23
CA ASP A 91 10.55 -7.11 -3.53
C ASP A 91 11.03 -6.16 -2.42
N ASN A 92 12.36 -6.04 -2.19
CA ASN A 92 12.94 -5.14 -1.19
C ASN A 92 12.40 -5.34 0.25
N LEU A 93 12.05 -6.58 0.61
CA LEU A 93 11.56 -6.95 1.95
C LEU A 93 12.69 -7.34 2.93
N THR A 94 13.96 -7.10 2.57
CA THR A 94 15.13 -7.75 3.18
C THR A 94 15.97 -6.92 4.15
N THR A 95 15.75 -5.60 4.23
CA THR A 95 16.59 -4.72 5.06
C THR A 95 16.32 -4.81 6.57
N ASN A 96 15.16 -5.37 6.97
CA ASN A 96 14.86 -5.86 8.32
C ASN A 96 13.70 -6.87 8.25
N THR A 97 13.97 -8.08 7.75
CA THR A 97 12.96 -9.07 7.34
C THR A 97 11.88 -9.34 8.39
N ALA A 98 12.22 -9.39 9.68
CA ALA A 98 11.24 -9.71 10.73
C ALA A 98 10.24 -8.58 10.99
N LEU A 99 10.69 -7.32 11.04
CA LEU A 99 9.83 -6.15 11.22
C LEU A 99 9.05 -5.82 9.94
N VAL A 100 9.69 -5.95 8.78
CA VAL A 100 9.09 -5.66 7.47
C VAL A 100 7.97 -6.65 7.12
N LEU A 101 8.14 -7.93 7.41
CA LEU A 101 7.08 -8.93 7.23
C LEU A 101 5.94 -8.73 8.24
N ALA A 102 6.27 -8.29 9.46
CA ALA A 102 5.27 -7.91 10.46
C ALA A 102 4.42 -6.68 10.06
N GLU A 103 4.87 -5.91 9.08
CA GLU A 103 4.13 -4.76 8.54
C GLU A 103 3.48 -5.08 7.18
N SER A 104 3.90 -6.18 6.53
CA SER A 104 3.43 -6.60 5.20
C SER A 104 2.24 -7.54 5.27
N ARG A 105 1.20 -7.28 4.47
CA ARG A 105 -0.06 -8.05 4.51
C ARG A 105 -0.71 -8.27 3.17
N ILE A 106 -1.39 -9.42 3.05
CA ILE A 106 -2.45 -9.62 2.07
C ILE A 106 -3.72 -9.00 2.65
N ALA A 107 -4.25 -7.96 2.01
CA ALA A 107 -5.44 -7.29 2.49
C ALA A 107 -6.64 -7.57 1.59
N TYR A 108 -7.66 -8.18 2.18
CA TYR A 108 -8.98 -8.28 1.58
C TYR A 108 -9.65 -6.90 1.63
N SER A 109 -9.94 -6.33 0.46
CA SER A 109 -10.85 -5.19 0.37
C SER A 109 -11.76 -5.33 -0.83
N ALA A 110 -13.02 -5.65 -0.57
CA ALA A 110 -14.06 -5.65 -1.59
C ALA A 110 -14.48 -4.22 -2.02
N THR A 111 -14.05 -3.19 -1.28
CA THR A 111 -14.57 -1.82 -1.41
C THR A 111 -13.50 -0.74 -1.55
N ALA A 112 -12.20 -1.03 -1.33
CA ALA A 112 -11.14 -0.04 -1.49
C ALA A 112 -10.75 0.11 -2.98
N PRO A 113 -10.53 1.34 -3.47
CA PRO A 113 -10.01 1.57 -4.81
C PRO A 113 -8.66 0.85 -5.01
N PRO A 114 -8.37 0.35 -6.23
CA PRO A 114 -7.11 -0.35 -6.57
C PRO A 114 -5.83 0.45 -6.28
N THR A 115 -5.96 1.75 -6.03
CA THR A 115 -4.88 2.74 -5.94
C THR A 115 -4.60 3.20 -4.50
N SER A 116 -5.41 2.82 -3.50
CA SER A 116 -5.20 3.24 -2.11
C SER A 116 -4.28 2.27 -1.37
N PHE A 117 -3.00 2.29 -1.75
CA PHE A 117 -1.92 1.50 -1.13
C PHE A 117 -1.82 1.70 0.39
N SER A 118 -2.29 2.85 0.89
CA SER A 118 -2.32 3.24 2.30
C SER A 118 -3.47 2.63 3.12
N SER A 119 -4.44 1.97 2.49
CA SER A 119 -5.62 1.39 3.17
C SER A 119 -5.56 -0.14 3.41
N LEU A 120 -4.49 -0.80 2.98
CA LEU A 120 -4.32 -2.26 3.07
C LEU A 120 -3.70 -2.59 4.45
N ARG A 121 -4.55 -2.99 5.41
CA ARG A 121 -4.36 -2.89 6.88
C ARG A 121 -3.47 -3.96 7.55
N ALA A 122 -2.42 -3.54 8.29
CA ALA A 122 -2.26 -3.47 9.78
C ALA A 122 -2.10 -4.67 10.77
N ALA A 123 -1.39 -5.76 10.47
CA ALA A 123 -0.88 -6.71 11.50
C ALA A 123 0.17 -7.70 10.97
N ALA A 124 0.84 -8.34 11.91
CA ALA A 124 2.06 -9.07 11.61
C ALA A 124 1.87 -10.37 10.85
N ASN A 125 2.63 -10.52 9.77
CA ASN A 125 2.88 -11.80 9.14
C ASN A 125 4.32 -12.23 9.41
N THR A 126 4.49 -13.40 10.03
CA THR A 126 5.81 -13.89 10.46
C THR A 126 6.33 -15.05 9.62
N VAL A 127 5.72 -15.33 8.46
CA VAL A 127 6.09 -16.47 7.63
C VAL A 127 7.27 -16.12 6.72
N ALA A 128 8.42 -16.77 6.92
CA ALA A 128 9.57 -16.61 6.06
C ALA A 128 9.27 -17.08 4.62
N GLY A 129 9.54 -16.21 3.65
CA GLY A 129 9.46 -16.51 2.21
C GLY A 129 8.08 -16.34 1.57
N SER A 130 7.02 -16.03 2.33
CA SER A 130 5.71 -15.72 1.76
C SER A 130 4.87 -14.76 2.60
N VAL A 131 4.01 -13.99 1.92
CA VAL A 131 2.95 -13.24 2.58
C VAL A 131 1.68 -14.10 2.60
N THR A 132 1.00 -14.27 3.74
CA THR A 132 -0.25 -15.06 3.89
C THR A 132 -1.39 -14.17 4.40
N SER A 133 -2.62 -14.45 4.00
CA SER A 133 -3.80 -13.74 4.50
C SER A 133 -4.00 -13.99 6.00
N ASP A 134 -4.34 -12.94 6.73
CA ASP A 134 -4.58 -12.97 8.17
C ASP A 134 -5.96 -13.53 8.56
N ALA A 135 -6.86 -13.64 7.58
CA ALA A 135 -8.18 -14.22 7.73
C ALA A 135 -8.52 -15.19 6.57
N PRO A 136 -9.49 -16.11 6.78
CA PRO A 136 -10.07 -16.90 5.72
C PRO A 136 -10.78 -16.02 4.68
N VAL A 137 -10.62 -16.33 3.39
CA VAL A 137 -11.14 -15.50 2.30
C VAL A 137 -12.54 -15.95 1.88
N THR A 138 -13.52 -15.05 1.99
CA THR A 138 -14.94 -15.45 2.05
C THR A 138 -15.65 -15.56 0.70
N THR A 139 -15.43 -14.66 -0.27
CA THR A 139 -16.05 -14.77 -1.62
C THR A 139 -15.34 -13.99 -2.74
N THR A 140 -14.41 -13.08 -2.43
CA THR A 140 -13.60 -12.32 -3.39
C THR A 140 -12.19 -12.21 -2.82
N LEU A 141 -11.13 -12.31 -3.62
CA LEU A 141 -9.77 -12.41 -3.06
C LEU A 141 -9.05 -11.06 -2.90
N GLY A 142 -9.52 -9.99 -3.54
CA GLY A 142 -9.05 -8.61 -3.31
C GLY A 142 -7.68 -8.31 -3.92
N PHE A 143 -6.93 -7.38 -3.32
CA PHE A 143 -5.62 -6.94 -3.79
C PHE A 143 -4.48 -7.49 -2.91
N PHE A 144 -3.33 -7.78 -3.53
CA PHE A 144 -2.13 -8.33 -2.91
C PHE A 144 -0.97 -7.41 -3.20
N ASN A 145 -0.22 -6.98 -2.19
CA ASN A 145 0.96 -6.16 -2.41
C ASN A 145 2.20 -6.86 -1.88
N LEU A 146 3.29 -6.76 -2.63
CA LEU A 146 4.63 -7.14 -2.23
C LEU A 146 5.55 -5.91 -2.24
N GLY A 147 6.38 -5.84 -1.21
CA GLY A 147 7.44 -4.86 -1.05
C GLY A 147 7.11 -3.71 -0.11
N LEU A 148 8.18 -3.05 0.33
CA LEU A 148 8.07 -1.82 1.09
C LEU A 148 7.80 -0.66 0.14
N SER A 149 6.76 0.11 0.40
CA SER A 149 6.66 1.47 -0.13
C SER A 149 7.81 2.30 0.45
N THR A 150 8.98 2.24 -0.17
CA THR A 150 10.25 2.82 0.33
C THR A 150 10.64 4.08 -0.44
N GLY A 151 9.89 4.41 -1.48
CA GLY A 151 9.97 5.71 -2.11
C GLY A 151 9.04 6.64 -1.36
N THR A 152 9.31 7.89 -1.59
CA THR A 152 8.70 8.96 -0.85
C THR A 152 7.23 8.96 -1.22
N THR A 153 6.42 8.47 -0.29
CA THR A 153 4.99 8.44 -0.54
C THR A 153 4.53 9.87 -0.55
N THR A 154 3.91 10.27 -1.65
CA THR A 154 3.18 11.51 -1.64
C THR A 154 2.02 11.35 -0.68
N VAL A 155 2.01 12.14 0.39
CA VAL A 155 0.94 12.23 1.38
C VAL A 155 0.21 13.54 1.09
N VAL A 156 -1.06 13.41 0.72
CA VAL A 156 -1.92 14.51 0.32
C VAL A 156 -2.84 14.88 1.48
N TYR A 157 -2.92 16.18 1.75
CA TYR A 157 -3.91 16.69 2.70
C TYR A 157 -5.33 16.49 2.15
N THR A 158 -6.15 15.72 2.86
CA THR A 158 -7.54 15.40 2.51
C THR A 158 -8.55 15.87 3.56
N GLY A 159 -8.06 16.52 4.62
CA GLY A 159 -8.88 17.08 5.68
C GLY A 159 -9.70 18.31 5.25
N PRO A 160 -10.54 18.83 6.17
CA PRO A 160 -11.36 20.00 5.90
C PRO A 160 -10.53 21.27 5.71
N ASN A 161 -11.11 22.28 5.04
CA ASN A 161 -10.53 23.62 5.00
C ASN A 161 -10.39 24.19 6.43
N ASN A 162 -9.27 24.87 6.70
CA ASN A 162 -8.82 25.28 8.03
C ASN A 162 -8.51 24.12 9.01
N GLY A 163 -8.38 22.88 8.51
CA GLY A 163 -8.04 21.75 9.38
C GLY A 163 -6.57 21.74 9.80
N SER A 164 -6.29 20.91 10.81
CA SER A 164 -4.96 20.79 11.42
C SER A 164 -4.08 19.82 10.64
N TRP A 165 -2.80 20.18 10.45
CA TRP A 165 -1.73 19.29 9.99
C TRP A 165 -1.56 18.12 10.98
N ASN A 166 -1.66 18.37 12.27
CA ASN A 166 -1.35 17.39 13.33
C ASN A 166 -2.50 16.43 13.64
N THR A 167 -3.54 16.38 12.79
CA THR A 167 -4.62 15.40 12.88
C THR A 167 -4.36 14.28 11.86
N PRO A 168 -4.04 13.04 12.29
CA PRO A 168 -3.71 11.94 11.37
C PRO A 168 -4.78 11.67 10.30
N THR A 169 -6.06 11.75 10.68
CA THR A 169 -7.20 11.50 9.77
C THR A 169 -7.40 12.58 8.70
N ASN A 170 -6.66 13.69 8.75
CA ASN A 170 -6.69 14.74 7.71
C ASN A 170 -5.73 14.46 6.55
N TRP A 171 -4.96 13.37 6.62
CA TRP A 171 -4.03 12.95 5.58
C TRP A 171 -4.52 11.67 4.93
N ASP A 172 -4.25 11.52 3.63
CA ASP A 172 -4.49 10.25 2.97
C ASP A 172 -3.68 9.13 3.65
N GLY A 173 -4.34 8.00 3.89
CA GLY A 173 -3.77 6.92 4.71
C GLY A 173 -3.94 7.08 6.22
N GLY A 174 -4.49 8.20 6.71
CA GLY A 174 -4.87 8.36 8.11
C GLY A 174 -3.70 8.44 9.11
N ALA A 175 -2.52 8.82 8.63
CA ALA A 175 -1.30 8.97 9.42
C ALA A 175 -0.65 10.33 9.14
N LEU A 176 0.10 10.86 10.11
CA LEU A 176 0.84 12.12 9.91
C LEU A 176 2.02 11.92 8.94
N PRO A 177 2.33 12.93 8.11
CA PRO A 177 3.56 12.95 7.35
C PRO A 177 4.80 12.87 8.23
N THR A 178 5.81 12.17 7.75
CA THR A 178 7.14 12.03 8.33
C THR A 178 8.20 12.58 7.39
N ALA A 179 9.45 12.63 7.86
CA ALA A 179 10.63 13.00 7.09
C ALA A 179 10.88 12.15 5.82
N SER A 180 10.18 11.01 5.65
CA SER A 180 10.28 10.19 4.44
C SER A 180 9.17 10.47 3.42
N ASN A 181 8.21 11.36 3.71
CA ASN A 181 7.04 11.60 2.85
C ASN A 181 7.18 12.86 2.00
N ASP A 182 6.67 12.82 0.78
CA ASP A 182 6.46 14.04 -0.02
C ASP A 182 5.08 14.59 0.31
N VAL A 183 4.98 15.81 0.78
CA VAL A 183 3.70 16.38 1.18
C VAL A 183 3.13 17.26 0.09
N ARG A 184 1.84 17.10 -0.20
CA ARG A 184 1.10 17.97 -1.11
C ARG A 184 -0.15 18.54 -0.44
N ILE A 185 -0.33 19.85 -0.57
CA ILE A 185 -1.55 20.55 -0.18
C ILE A 185 -2.22 21.09 -1.46
N ASP A 186 -3.42 20.60 -1.74
CA ASP A 186 -4.18 20.89 -2.95
C ASP A 186 -5.56 21.49 -2.65
N GLY A 187 -6.33 21.77 -3.70
CA GLY A 187 -7.78 21.93 -3.58
C GLY A 187 -8.24 23.26 -2.99
N ASN A 188 -7.41 24.30 -3.03
CA ASN A 188 -7.67 25.61 -2.41
C ASN A 188 -7.91 25.52 -0.89
N LEU A 189 -7.14 24.66 -0.23
CA LEU A 189 -7.29 24.40 1.20
C LEU A 189 -6.37 25.29 2.03
N THR A 190 -6.86 25.68 3.21
CA THR A 190 -6.05 26.25 4.28
C THR A 190 -5.72 25.16 5.28
N VAL A 191 -4.44 24.89 5.50
CA VAL A 191 -3.94 23.91 6.48
C VAL A 191 -3.18 24.65 7.57
N ASN A 192 -3.42 24.27 8.82
CA ASN A 192 -2.81 24.92 9.98
C ASN A 192 -1.90 23.95 10.72
N ILE A 193 -0.63 24.32 10.94
CA ILE A 193 0.26 23.63 11.88
C ILE A 193 0.18 24.39 13.21
N PRO A 194 -0.46 23.85 14.27
CA PRO A 194 -0.70 24.58 15.51
C PRO A 194 0.57 24.87 16.31
N SER A 195 0.51 25.83 17.21
CA SER A 195 1.56 26.09 18.21
C SER A 195 1.81 24.89 19.11
N GLY A 196 3.08 24.64 19.44
CA GLY A 196 3.47 23.51 20.30
C GLY A 196 3.55 22.17 19.57
N SER A 197 3.38 22.16 18.24
CA SER A 197 3.39 20.95 17.43
C SER A 197 4.66 20.78 16.61
N THR A 198 4.85 19.58 16.06
CA THR A 198 5.93 19.24 15.12
C THR A 198 5.34 18.84 13.79
N ALA A 199 5.91 19.34 12.69
CA ALA A 199 5.62 18.90 11.33
C ALA A 199 6.92 18.46 10.65
N ASN A 200 6.88 17.35 9.91
CA ASN A 200 8.01 16.84 9.16
C ASN A 200 7.55 16.43 7.76
N ALA A 201 8.39 16.70 6.76
CA ALA A 201 8.23 16.23 5.41
C ALA A 201 9.61 16.02 4.80
N ARG A 202 9.72 15.12 3.82
CA ARG A 202 10.89 15.11 2.94
C ARG A 202 10.83 16.28 1.97
N SER A 203 9.75 16.40 1.22
CA SER A 203 9.51 17.54 0.33
C SER A 203 8.11 18.08 0.58
N LEU A 204 7.87 19.34 0.24
CA LEU A 204 6.56 19.96 0.41
C LEU A 204 6.17 20.75 -0.83
N ILE A 205 4.95 20.55 -1.30
CA ILE A 205 4.32 21.35 -2.33
C ILE A 205 3.04 21.98 -1.78
N VAL A 206 3.01 23.30 -1.70
CA VAL A 206 1.78 24.07 -1.46
C VAL A 206 1.26 24.57 -2.80
N ASN A 207 0.22 23.93 -3.34
CA ASN A 207 -0.28 24.25 -4.67
C ASN A 207 -1.07 25.57 -4.69
N ARG A 208 -1.17 26.15 -5.90
CA ARG A 208 -1.84 27.43 -6.14
C ARG A 208 -3.25 27.44 -5.54
N GLY A 209 -3.58 28.53 -4.85
CA GLY A 209 -4.87 28.72 -4.17
C GLY A 209 -4.95 28.08 -2.78
N SER A 210 -3.97 27.25 -2.39
CA SER A 210 -3.87 26.69 -1.04
C SER A 210 -2.99 27.53 -0.14
N THR A 211 -3.23 27.45 1.17
CA THR A 211 -2.47 28.16 2.21
C THR A 211 -1.98 27.20 3.27
N LEU A 212 -0.69 27.25 3.62
CA LEU A 212 -0.15 26.61 4.82
C LEU A 212 0.19 27.68 5.85
N ASN A 213 -0.44 27.62 7.02
CA ASN A 213 -0.12 28.47 8.17
C ASN A 213 0.73 27.68 9.15
N ASP A 214 2.00 28.05 9.26
CA ASP A 214 2.93 27.44 10.19
C ASP A 214 3.02 28.25 11.49
N SER A 215 2.62 27.62 12.57
CA SER A 215 2.87 28.06 13.95
C SER A 215 3.60 27.00 14.77
N ALA A 216 4.18 25.98 14.14
CA ALA A 216 4.85 24.86 14.78
C ALA A 216 5.99 25.31 15.70
N SER A 217 6.30 24.47 16.69
CA SER A 217 7.58 24.59 17.40
C SER A 217 8.75 24.18 16.50
N THR A 218 8.54 23.16 15.67
CA THR A 218 9.50 22.66 14.70
C THR A 218 8.79 22.27 13.41
N PHE A 219 9.23 22.81 12.28
CA PHE A 219 8.81 22.38 10.97
C PHE A 219 10.03 22.10 10.08
N THR A 220 10.20 20.86 9.66
CA THR A 220 11.35 20.44 8.84
C THR A 220 10.89 19.92 7.48
N VAL A 221 11.55 20.39 6.43
CA VAL A 221 11.45 19.87 5.05
C VAL A 221 12.86 19.46 4.59
N ASP A 222 13.14 18.17 4.55
CA ASP A 222 14.50 17.61 4.33
C ASP A 222 15.00 17.66 2.87
N SER A 223 14.26 18.33 1.99
CA SER A 223 14.55 18.41 0.56
C SER A 223 13.77 19.58 -0.05
N ASN A 224 13.11 19.38 -1.19
CA ASN A 224 12.48 20.45 -1.95
C ASN A 224 11.25 21.05 -1.24
N LEU A 225 11.23 22.37 -1.14
CA LEU A 225 10.05 23.16 -0.80
C LEU A 225 9.58 23.95 -2.04
N ILE A 226 8.35 23.70 -2.50
CA ILE A 226 7.73 24.37 -3.64
C ILE A 226 6.45 25.07 -3.16
N VAL A 227 6.42 26.41 -3.23
CA VAL A 227 5.27 27.21 -2.80
C VAL A 227 4.66 27.93 -4.00
N ASN A 228 3.63 27.30 -4.59
CA ASN A 228 2.82 27.89 -5.67
C ASN A 228 1.56 28.63 -5.12
N GLY A 229 1.20 28.36 -3.86
CA GLY A 229 0.12 29.02 -3.11
C GLY A 229 0.66 30.05 -2.11
N THR A 230 0.23 29.94 -0.85
CA THR A 230 0.67 30.82 0.25
C THR A 230 1.26 30.01 1.39
N LEU A 231 2.42 30.43 1.90
CA LEU A 231 3.04 29.88 3.10
C LEU A 231 3.23 31.02 4.11
N ASN A 232 2.55 30.94 5.24
CA ASN A 232 2.63 31.92 6.32
C ASN A 232 3.41 31.34 7.50
N ILE A 233 4.61 31.85 7.75
CA ILE A 233 5.45 31.42 8.87
C ILE A 233 5.28 32.42 10.01
N ARG A 234 4.67 32.01 11.12
CA ARG A 234 4.27 32.91 12.21
C ARG A 234 5.05 32.70 13.51
N ALA A 235 5.62 31.51 13.76
CA ALA A 235 6.31 31.23 15.02
C ALA A 235 7.42 30.14 14.98
N GLY A 236 7.64 29.46 13.84
CA GLY A 236 8.53 28.30 13.75
C GLY A 236 9.90 28.59 13.13
N ASN A 237 10.93 27.87 13.60
CA ASN A 237 12.18 27.69 12.85
C ASN A 237 11.89 26.67 11.73
N MET A 238 11.41 27.14 10.58
CA MET A 238 11.29 26.27 9.42
C MET A 238 12.71 25.97 8.90
N LEU A 239 13.12 24.70 8.96
CA LEU A 239 14.38 24.24 8.41
C LEU A 239 14.13 23.58 7.07
N VAL A 240 14.81 24.08 6.04
CA VAL A 240 14.84 23.47 4.70
C VAL A 240 16.29 23.07 4.42
N GLY A 241 16.54 21.78 4.23
CA GLY A 241 17.89 21.19 4.13
C GLY A 241 18.04 20.27 2.95
#